data_AF-B0DII7-F1
#
_entry.id   AF-B0DII7-F1
#
_cell.length_a   1.000
_cell.length_b   1.000
_cell.length_c   1.000
_cell.angle_alpha   90.00
_cell.angle_beta   90.00
_cell.angle_gamma   90.00
#
_symmetry.space_group_name_H-M   'P 1'
#
loop_
_entity.id
_entity.type
_entity.pdbx_description
1 polymer ?
#
loop_
_entity_poly.entity_id
_entity_poly.type
_entity_poly.pdbx_seq_one_letter_code
_entity_poly.pdbx_strand_id
1 'polypeptide(L)'
;MLTYRYRDLIIPHVPEGVRSLFPRLSNYTPLSTFSEQLSAGISSNTFDIEANIRGGDSRSGLDDQGTQEVLEIMRRERVNFDQARLIRHNRILARNGIDPSGMPLDSKAVTRL
;
A
#
# COMPACT_ATOMS: atom_id res chain seq x y z
N MET A 1 -24.44 11.69 22.32
CA MET A 1 -23.26 10.86 21.99
C MET A 1 -23.60 9.82 20.92
N LEU A 2 -24.14 10.22 19.77
CA LEU A 2 -24.43 9.34 18.62
C LEU A 2 -23.61 9.78 17.41
N THR A 3 -23.48 11.09 17.21
CA THR A 3 -22.66 11.73 16.19
C THR A 3 -21.19 11.32 16.25
N TYR A 4 -20.62 11.09 17.44
CA TYR A 4 -19.24 10.60 17.59
C TYR A 4 -19.05 9.16 17.09
N ARG A 5 -20.07 8.30 17.24
CA ARG A 5 -20.01 6.88 16.85
C ARG A 5 -20.23 6.69 15.34
N TYR A 6 -21.05 7.55 14.73
CA TYR A 6 -21.34 7.53 13.29
C TYR A 6 -20.52 8.53 12.49
N ARG A 7 -19.51 9.16 13.10
CA ARG A 7 -18.69 10.19 12.47
C ARG A 7 -18.06 9.68 11.17
N ASP A 8 -17.64 8.42 11.14
CA ASP A 8 -16.94 7.84 9.99
C ASP A 8 -17.85 7.64 8.76
N LEU A 9 -19.17 7.54 8.94
CA LEU A 9 -20.13 7.46 7.83
C LEU A 9 -20.52 8.85 7.31
N ILE A 10 -20.53 9.85 8.19
CA ILE A 10 -21.04 11.20 7.89
C ILE A 10 -19.94 12.09 7.32
N ILE A 11 -18.72 12.03 7.88
CA ILE A 11 -17.59 12.88 7.48
C ILE A 11 -17.31 12.82 5.97
N PRO A 12 -17.29 11.65 5.30
CA PRO A 12 -17.07 11.55 3.85
C PRO A 12 -18.11 12.26 2.98
N HIS A 13 -19.32 12.49 3.49
CA HIS A 13 -20.42 13.16 2.78
C HIS A 13 -20.51 14.66 3.06
N VAL A 14 -19.65 15.21 3.92
CA VAL A 14 -19.61 16.65 4.21
C VAL A 14 -18.89 17.41 3.08
N PRO A 15 -19.48 18.47 2.51
CA PRO A 15 -18.84 19.30 1.49
C PRO A 15 -17.52 19.93 1.97
N GLU A 16 -16.55 20.09 1.06
CA GLU A 16 -15.20 20.57 1.37
C GLU A 16 -15.18 21.93 2.08
N GLY A 17 -16.09 22.84 1.70
CA GLY A 17 -16.20 24.18 2.30
C GLY A 17 -16.63 24.17 3.78
N VAL A 18 -17.30 23.11 4.25
CA VAL A 18 -17.66 22.96 5.66
C VAL A 18 -16.52 22.28 6.43
N ARG A 19 -15.75 21.40 5.79
CA ARG A 19 -14.59 20.74 6.40
C ARG A 19 -13.47 21.73 6.74
N SER A 20 -13.23 22.73 5.90
CA SER A 20 -12.21 23.76 6.14
C SER A 20 -12.51 24.65 7.35
N LEU A 21 -13.79 24.82 7.71
CA LEU A 21 -14.23 25.59 8.88
C LEU A 21 -14.05 24.83 10.21
N PHE A 22 -13.89 23.50 10.15
CA PHE A 22 -13.76 22.64 11.32
C PHE A 22 -12.53 21.73 11.21
N PRO A 23 -11.32 22.27 11.42
CA PRO A 23 -10.06 21.52 11.28
C PRO A 23 -9.92 20.31 12.22
N ARG A 24 -10.76 20.23 13.27
CA ARG A 24 -10.85 19.06 14.15
C ARG A 24 -11.52 17.85 13.52
N LEU A 25 -12.30 18.02 12.45
CA LEU A 25 -13.00 16.94 11.73
C LEU A 25 -12.13 16.26 10.66
N SER A 26 -10.98 16.87 10.29
CA SER A 26 -10.14 16.42 9.18
C SER A 26 -9.00 15.47 9.56
N ASN A 27 -8.88 15.08 10.84
CA ASN A 27 -7.68 14.38 11.35
C ASN A 27 -7.80 12.85 11.39
N TYR A 28 -8.90 12.26 10.92
CA TYR A 28 -9.05 10.80 10.93
C TYR A 28 -9.00 10.25 9.51
N THR A 29 -7.81 9.80 9.12
CA THR A 29 -7.63 8.84 8.03
C THR A 29 -7.61 7.45 8.66
N PRO A 30 -8.61 6.58 8.40
CA PRO A 30 -8.53 5.20 8.85
C PRO A 30 -7.27 4.57 8.25
N LEU A 31 -6.43 3.96 9.09
CA LEU A 31 -5.30 3.17 8.61
C LEU A 31 -5.86 1.99 7.81
N SER A 32 -5.27 1.70 6.64
CA SER A 32 -5.63 0.49 5.93
C SER A 32 -5.24 -0.70 6.82
N THR A 33 -6.23 -1.54 7.14
CA THR A 33 -6.00 -2.71 7.98
C THR A 33 -5.68 -3.91 7.11
N PHE A 34 -4.95 -4.89 7.66
CA PHE A 34 -4.69 -6.15 6.97
C PHE A 34 -5.97 -6.82 6.41
N SER A 35 -7.12 -6.64 7.07
CA SER A 35 -8.42 -7.14 6.59
C SER A 35 -8.89 -6.49 5.28
N GLU A 36 -8.63 -5.20 5.08
CA GLU A 36 -8.95 -4.50 3.83
C GLU A 36 -7.99 -4.91 2.70
N GLN A 37 -6.72 -5.15 3.04
CA GLN A 37 -5.73 -5.65 2.09
C GLN A 37 -6.08 -7.07 1.63
N LEU A 38 -6.55 -7.92 2.56
CA LEU A 38 -7.01 -9.26 2.23
C LEU A 38 -8.21 -9.24 1.28
N SER A 39 -9.22 -8.39 1.55
CA SER A 39 -10.38 -8.27 0.65
C SER A 39 -10.04 -7.67 -0.71
N ALA A 40 -8.95 -6.89 -0.81
CA ALA A 40 -8.40 -6.38 -2.06
C ALA A 40 -7.54 -7.39 -2.84
N GLY A 41 -7.40 -8.63 -2.36
CA GLY A 41 -6.63 -9.68 -3.04
C GLY A 41 -5.11 -9.51 -2.95
N ILE A 42 -4.63 -8.85 -1.90
CA ILE A 42 -3.21 -8.58 -1.63
C ILE A 42 -2.60 -9.78 -0.86
N SER A 43 -2.95 -11.00 -1.24
CA SER A 43 -2.39 -12.22 -0.67
C SER A 43 -2.08 -13.23 -1.78
N SER A 44 -1.06 -14.05 -1.56
CA SER A 44 -0.70 -15.15 -2.46
C SER A 44 -0.16 -16.33 -1.67
N ASN A 45 0.03 -17.47 -2.33
CA ASN A 45 0.60 -18.67 -1.70
C ASN A 45 2.00 -18.43 -1.12
N THR A 46 2.76 -17.50 -1.71
CA THR A 46 4.11 -17.14 -1.24
C THR A 46 4.10 -15.96 -0.27
N PHE A 47 2.94 -15.33 -0.07
CA PHE A 47 2.75 -14.18 0.79
C PHE A 47 1.39 -14.23 1.47
N ASP A 48 1.31 -15.05 2.53
CA ASP A 48 0.13 -15.22 3.34
C ASP A 48 0.06 -14.14 4.44
N ILE A 49 -0.97 -13.31 4.36
CA ILE A 49 -1.28 -12.28 5.37
C ILE A 49 -2.34 -12.80 6.36
N GLU A 50 -3.13 -13.81 6.00
CA GLU A 50 -4.23 -14.32 6.81
C GLU A 50 -3.74 -14.96 8.11
N ALA A 51 -2.60 -15.65 8.07
CA ALA A 51 -1.96 -16.20 9.25
C ALA A 51 -1.57 -15.11 10.26
N ASN A 52 -1.07 -13.96 9.79
CA ASN A 52 -0.66 -12.85 10.64
C ASN A 52 -1.88 -12.15 11.28
N ILE A 53 -2.97 -12.00 10.53
CA ILE A 53 -4.25 -11.49 11.05
C ILE A 53 -4.79 -12.40 12.15
N ARG A 54 -4.81 -13.72 11.91
CA ARG A 54 -5.26 -14.72 12.89
C ARG A 54 -4.36 -14.78 14.13
N GLY A 55 -3.07 -14.54 13.95
CA GLY A 55 -2.08 -14.49 15.02
C GLY A 55 -2.12 -13.21 15.87
N GLY A 56 -2.94 -12.23 15.51
CA GLY A 56 -3.02 -10.96 16.23
C GLY A 56 -1.72 -10.13 16.13
N ASP A 57 -1.02 -10.22 15.00
CA ASP A 57 0.21 -9.45 14.77
C ASP A 57 -0.09 -7.94 14.86
N SER A 58 0.65 -7.24 15.71
CA SER A 58 0.51 -5.81 16.01
C SER A 58 1.29 -4.91 15.06
N ARG A 59 2.07 -5.48 14.12
CA ARG A 59 2.76 -4.70 13.09
C ARG A 59 1.74 -3.98 12.20
N SER A 60 2.08 -2.78 11.75
CA SER A 60 1.22 -1.94 10.91
C SER A 60 0.89 -2.52 9.52
N GLY A 61 1.48 -3.67 9.16
CA GLY A 61 1.27 -4.32 7.87
C GLY A 61 2.03 -3.71 6.70
N LEU A 62 1.53 -3.95 5.49
CA LEU A 62 2.11 -3.37 4.28
C LEU A 62 1.97 -1.85 4.31
N ASP A 63 3.01 -1.18 3.82
CA ASP A 63 2.97 0.27 3.59
C ASP A 63 1.79 0.65 2.68
N ASP A 64 1.02 1.67 3.07
CA ASP A 64 -0.19 2.12 2.36
C ASP A 64 0.16 2.56 0.93
N GLN A 65 1.28 3.28 0.77
CA GLN A 65 1.74 3.74 -0.54
C GLN A 65 2.14 2.55 -1.42
N GLY A 66 2.91 1.61 -0.87
CA GLY A 66 3.27 0.39 -1.59
C GLY A 66 2.08 -0.46 -2.01
N THR A 67 1.07 -0.56 -1.14
CA THR A 67 -0.19 -1.26 -1.41
C THR A 67 -0.94 -0.61 -2.57
N GLN A 68 -1.09 0.71 -2.55
CA GLN A 68 -1.76 1.45 -3.63
C GLN A 68 -1.04 1.28 -4.97
N GLU A 69 0.29 1.36 -4.99
CA GLU A 69 1.08 1.15 -6.21
C GLU A 69 0.89 -0.26 -6.77
N VAL A 70 0.88 -1.30 -5.93
CA VAL A 70 0.64 -2.68 -6.37
C VAL A 70 -0.77 -2.82 -6.97
N LEU A 71 -1.79 -2.28 -6.31
CA LEU A 71 -3.17 -2.30 -6.82
C LEU A 71 -3.31 -1.55 -8.14
N GLU A 72 -2.59 -0.45 -8.33
CA GLU A 72 -2.55 0.26 -9.61
C GLU A 72 -1.92 -0.60 -10.71
N ILE A 73 -0.79 -1.26 -10.42
CA ILE A 73 -0.12 -2.16 -11.37
C ILE A 73 -1.02 -3.34 -11.74
N MET A 74 -1.68 -3.96 -10.77
CA MET A 74 -2.65 -5.04 -11.02
C MET A 74 -3.77 -4.58 -11.94
N ARG A 75 -4.35 -3.39 -11.71
CA ARG A 75 -5.42 -2.82 -12.54
C ARG A 75 -4.94 -2.48 -13.95
N ARG A 76 -3.75 -1.88 -14.07
CA ARG A 76 -3.22 -1.39 -15.34
C ARG A 76 -2.67 -2.49 -16.23
N GLU A 77 -1.85 -3.38 -15.66
CA GLU A 77 -1.16 -4.44 -16.40
C GLU A 77 -1.97 -5.75 -16.44
N ARG A 78 -3.10 -5.83 -15.70
CA ARG A 78 -3.97 -7.03 -15.61
C ARG A 78 -3.22 -8.28 -15.13
N VAL A 79 -2.31 -8.10 -14.18
CA VAL A 79 -1.46 -9.14 -13.61
C VAL A 79 -1.92 -9.56 -12.21
N ASN A 80 -1.45 -10.72 -11.76
CA ASN A 80 -1.69 -11.16 -10.38
C ASN A 80 -0.84 -10.36 -9.36
N PHE A 81 -1.11 -10.58 -8.07
CA PHE A 81 -0.44 -9.88 -6.97
C PHE A 81 1.09 -10.04 -6.98
N ASP A 82 1.58 -11.26 -7.16
CA ASP A 82 3.03 -11.54 -7.14
C ASP A 82 3.74 -10.90 -8.32
N GLN A 83 3.14 -10.96 -9.51
CA GLN A 83 3.64 -10.28 -10.71
C GLN A 83 3.64 -8.77 -10.53
N ALA A 84 2.57 -8.20 -9.97
CA ALA A 84 2.51 -6.76 -9.70
C ALA A 84 3.61 -6.31 -8.73
N ARG A 85 3.88 -7.11 -7.69
CA ARG A 85 4.98 -6.87 -6.75
C ARG A 85 6.34 -6.93 -7.43
N LEU A 86 6.57 -7.93 -8.30
CA LEU A 86 7.81 -8.05 -9.05
C LEU A 86 8.02 -6.83 -9.96
N ILE A 87 6.99 -6.42 -10.70
CA ILE A 87 7.02 -5.24 -11.56
C ILE A 87 7.33 -3.98 -10.75
N ARG A 88 6.65 -3.80 -9.61
CA ARG A 88 6.90 -2.67 -8.70
C ARG A 88 8.36 -2.65 -8.24
N HIS A 89 8.88 -3.80 -7.81
CA HIS A 89 10.25 -3.92 -7.33
C HIS A 89 11.26 -3.57 -8.42
N ASN A 90 11.08 -4.10 -9.63
CA ASN A 90 11.93 -3.78 -10.79
C ASN A 90 11.89 -2.29 -11.14
N ARG A 91 10.73 -1.62 -11.02
CA ARG A 91 10.62 -0.17 -11.20
C ARG A 91 11.37 0.62 -10.13
N ILE A 92 11.41 0.12 -8.89
CA ILE A 92 12.19 0.75 -7.82
C ILE A 92 13.69 0.58 -8.12
N LEU A 93 14.14 -0.61 -8.49
CA LEU A 93 15.53 -0.87 -8.86
C LEU A 93 15.98 0.02 -10.03
N ALA A 94 15.21 0.05 -11.11
CA ALA A 94 15.52 0.86 -12.28
C ALA A 94 15.60 2.36 -11.95
N ARG A 95 14.68 2.88 -11.12
CA ARG A 95 14.72 4.29 -10.65
C ARG A 95 15.99 4.61 -9.85
N ASN A 96 16.59 3.62 -9.21
CA ASN A 96 17.81 3.76 -8.43
C ASN A 96 19.07 3.34 -9.20
N GLY A 97 18.98 3.17 -10.53
CA GLY A 97 20.12 2.81 -11.36
C GLY A 97 20.58 1.37 -11.16
N ILE A 98 19.66 0.46 -10.81
CA ILE A 98 19.93 -0.97 -10.62
C ILE A 98 19.17 -1.76 -11.68
N ASP A 99 19.86 -2.65 -12.36
CA ASP A 99 19.33 -3.58 -13.35
C ASP A 99 18.47 -4.68 -12.69
N PRO A 100 17.53 -5.37 -13.39
CA PRO A 100 16.80 -6.49 -12.82
C PRO A 100 17.67 -7.67 -12.35
N SER A 101 18.92 -7.76 -12.80
CA SER A 101 19.92 -8.70 -12.24
C SER A 101 20.42 -8.32 -10.85
N GLY A 102 20.10 -7.12 -10.35
CA GLY A 102 20.62 -6.55 -9.12
C GLY A 102 21.95 -5.80 -9.28
N MET A 103 22.51 -5.74 -10.49
CA MET A 103 23.75 -5.02 -10.77
C MET A 103 23.53 -3.52 -10.97
N PRO A 104 24.46 -2.65 -10.56
CA PRO A 104 24.41 -1.23 -10.92
C PRO A 104 24.46 -1.03 -12.44
N LEU A 105 23.69 -0.07 -12.94
CA LEU A 105 23.73 0.39 -14.34
C LEU A 105 24.93 1.32 -14.61
N ASP A 106 25.67 1.71 -13.57
CA ASP A 106 26.87 2.53 -13.73
C ASP A 106 28.01 1.71 -14.35
N SER A 107 28.43 2.14 -15.55
CA SER A 107 29.58 1.59 -16.28
C SER A 107 30.90 1.59 -15.49
N LYS A 108 31.03 2.46 -14.48
CA LYS A 108 32.22 2.57 -13.63
C LYS A 108 32.15 1.72 -12.37
N ALA A 109 31.04 1.03 -12.12
CA ALA A 109 30.91 0.15 -10.96
C ALA A 109 31.89 -1.02 -11.05
N VAL A 110 32.76 -1.15 -10.05
CA VAL A 110 33.66 -2.30 -9.92
C VAL A 110 32.85 -3.45 -9.31
N THR A 111 32.56 -4.48 -10.10
CA THR A 111 31.71 -5.62 -9.71
C THR A 111 32.49 -6.87 -9.31
N ARG A 112 33.83 -6.86 -9.45
CA ARG A 112 34.73 -7.96 -9.11
C ARG A 112 36.09 -7.41 -8.67
N LEU A 113 36.72 -8.09 -7.71
CA LEU A 113 38.06 -7.80 -7.18
C LEU A 113 39.10 -8.76 -7.76
#